data_AF-A0AB73GST4-F1
#
_entry.id   AF-A0AB73GST4-F1
#
_cell.length_a   1.000
_cell.length_b   1.000
_cell.length_c   1.000
_cell.angle_alpha   90.00
_cell.angle_beta   90.00
_cell.angle_gamma   90.00
#
_symmetry.space_group_name_H-M   'P 1'
#
loop_
_entity.id
_entity.type
_entity.pdbx_description
1 polymer ?
#
loop_
_entity_poly.entity_id
_entity_poly.type
_entity_poly.pdbx_seq_one_letter_code
_entity_poly.pdbx_strand_id
1 'polypeptide(L)'
;MTTLPVYAPALARTATVAQTRFLIRHLWLPLAGVLVLSALLMGAGGDQWVADALYRLEGGQWLLKDHWFTSGVIHRVGKWLSTAGAVSVLVLALVAWYRPRLRVLRWPLTYLAASIALSTSLVSLLKSWTAMDCPWDLSRYGGTQQMIGLFESRHGIAASGCFPAGHASAGYAWVALYFCALALRPAWRVPALWLGIAAGLLFGIAQQLRGAHFLSHDLWSLAVCWGTALALYCVMLARPHRANVVVLQSGDAA
;
A
#
# COMPACT_ATOMS: atom_id res chain seq x y z
N MET A 1 18.15 37.16 40.55
CA MET A 1 17.29 35.97 40.42
C MET A 1 16.77 35.92 38.99
N THR A 2 17.40 35.09 38.16
CA THR A 2 17.03 34.82 36.77
C THR A 2 15.89 33.80 36.75
N THR A 3 14.70 34.22 36.36
CA THR A 3 13.54 33.34 36.18
C THR A 3 13.71 32.56 34.87
N LEU A 4 14.02 31.26 34.97
CA LEU A 4 13.99 30.35 33.83
C LEU A 4 12.54 30.18 33.33
N PRO A 5 12.29 30.12 32.01
CA PRO A 5 10.94 30.01 31.48
C PRO A 5 10.41 28.58 31.68
N VAL A 6 9.42 28.44 32.56
CA VAL A 6 8.69 27.19 32.87
C VAL A 6 7.80 26.70 31.71
N TYR A 7 7.76 27.43 30.58
CA TYR A 7 6.86 27.15 29.45
C TYR A 7 7.41 26.20 28.36
N ALA A 8 8.70 25.88 28.36
CA ALA A 8 9.30 24.96 27.38
C ALA A 8 8.93 23.45 27.50
N PRO A 9 8.72 22.83 28.69
CA PRO A 9 8.54 21.38 28.81
C PRO A 9 7.18 20.86 28.33
N ALA A 10 6.12 21.68 28.36
CA ALA A 10 4.76 21.25 27.98
C ALA A 10 4.58 21.12 26.45
N LEU A 11 5.15 22.03 25.66
CA LEU A 11 5.10 21.98 24.19
C LEU A 11 5.94 20.82 23.63
N ALA A 12 7.10 20.53 24.22
CA ALA A 12 7.91 19.38 23.84
C ALA A 12 7.20 18.05 24.17
N ARG A 13 6.53 17.96 25.33
CA ARG A 13 5.77 16.77 25.75
C ARG A 13 4.53 16.53 24.86
N THR A 14 3.84 17.57 24.42
CA THR A 14 2.66 17.41 23.53
C THR A 14 3.06 17.00 22.10
N ALA A 15 4.15 17.57 21.57
CA ALA A 15 4.67 17.20 20.25
C ALA A 15 5.14 15.72 20.21
N THR A 16 5.85 15.27 21.24
CA THR A 16 6.30 13.87 21.36
C THR A 16 5.14 12.90 21.50
N VAL A 17 4.12 13.21 22.29
CA VAL A 17 2.91 12.37 22.41
C VAL A 17 2.16 12.28 21.07
N ALA A 18 2.04 13.39 20.33
CA ALA A 18 1.40 13.41 19.01
C ALA A 18 2.18 12.56 17.98
N GLN A 19 3.50 12.67 17.98
CA GLN A 19 4.37 11.85 17.12
C GLN A 19 4.29 10.36 17.46
N THR A 20 4.32 10.00 18.73
CA THR A 20 4.17 8.61 19.18
C THR A 20 2.82 8.04 18.76
N ARG A 21 1.73 8.78 18.97
CA ARG A 21 0.38 8.35 18.51
C ARG A 21 0.32 8.19 17.00
N PHE A 22 0.97 9.06 16.24
CA PHE A 22 1.04 8.95 14.79
C PHE A 22 1.77 7.66 14.36
N LEU A 23 2.94 7.37 14.93
CA LEU A 23 3.70 6.16 14.62
C LEU A 23 2.97 4.89 15.05
N ILE A 24 2.34 4.87 16.23
CA ILE A 24 1.53 3.74 16.66
C ILE A 24 0.42 3.48 15.64
N ARG A 25 -0.33 4.52 15.26
CA ARG A 25 -1.48 4.38 14.36
C ARG A 25 -1.11 4.00 12.93
N HIS A 26 -0.02 4.52 12.38
CA HIS A 26 0.28 4.36 10.97
C HIS A 26 1.41 3.37 10.69
N LEU A 27 2.29 3.09 11.64
CA LEU A 27 3.38 2.12 11.48
C LEU A 27 3.12 0.86 12.29
N TRP A 28 3.10 0.98 13.63
CA TRP A 28 3.16 -0.21 14.50
C TRP A 28 1.87 -1.04 14.48
N LEU A 29 0.69 -0.41 14.53
CA LEU A 29 -0.58 -1.14 14.48
C LEU A 29 -0.78 -1.85 13.12
N PRO A 30 -0.60 -1.18 11.96
CA PRO A 30 -0.66 -1.87 10.66
C PRO A 30 0.38 -2.96 10.53
N LEU A 31 1.62 -2.73 10.98
CA LEU A 31 2.69 -3.74 10.92
C LEU A 31 2.34 -4.96 11.77
N ALA A 32 1.91 -4.76 13.02
CA ALA A 32 1.47 -5.86 13.88
C ALA A 32 0.31 -6.64 13.26
N GLY A 33 -0.68 -5.94 12.68
CA GLY A 33 -1.79 -6.57 11.96
C GLY A 33 -1.31 -7.41 10.77
N VAL A 34 -0.41 -6.87 9.94
CA VAL A 34 0.20 -7.61 8.81
C VAL A 34 0.96 -8.84 9.30
N LEU A 35 1.75 -8.74 10.37
CA LEU A 35 2.51 -9.87 10.89
C LEU A 35 1.60 -10.97 11.45
N VAL A 36 0.57 -10.61 12.23
CA VAL A 36 -0.41 -11.57 12.75
C VAL A 36 -1.17 -12.25 11.61
N LEU A 37 -1.69 -11.47 10.65
CA LEU A 37 -2.41 -12.04 9.50
C LEU A 37 -1.47 -12.88 8.62
N SER A 38 -0.22 -12.47 8.42
CA SER A 38 0.77 -13.27 7.68
C SER A 38 1.06 -14.60 8.38
N ALA A 39 1.16 -14.61 9.72
CA ALA A 39 1.36 -15.85 10.47
C ALA A 39 0.15 -16.80 10.34
N LEU A 40 -1.07 -16.26 10.39
CA LEU A 40 -2.29 -17.06 10.20
C LEU A 40 -2.43 -17.60 8.77
N LEU A 41 -2.16 -16.76 7.77
CA LEU A 41 -2.33 -17.12 6.36
C LEU A 41 -1.23 -18.07 5.88
N MET A 42 0.04 -17.72 6.11
CA MET A 42 1.16 -18.49 5.57
C MET A 42 1.60 -19.61 6.53
N GLY A 43 1.54 -19.39 7.85
CA GLY A 43 2.04 -20.32 8.85
C GLY A 43 0.99 -21.32 9.33
N ALA A 44 -0.24 -20.86 9.58
CA ALA A 44 -1.34 -21.72 10.06
C ALA A 44 -2.22 -22.31 8.96
N GLY A 45 -1.82 -22.16 7.69
CA GLY A 45 -2.51 -22.75 6.54
C GLY A 45 -3.73 -21.97 6.03
N GLY A 46 -3.92 -20.71 6.46
CA GLY A 46 -5.06 -19.90 6.05
C GLY A 46 -5.12 -19.61 4.54
N ASP A 47 -3.97 -19.48 3.88
CA ASP A 47 -3.90 -19.31 2.43
C ASP A 47 -4.48 -20.53 1.70
N GLN A 48 -4.12 -21.74 2.14
CA GLN A 48 -4.63 -22.97 1.57
C GLN A 48 -6.11 -23.17 1.92
N TRP A 49 -6.54 -22.80 3.13
CA TRP A 49 -7.94 -22.87 3.53
C TRP A 49 -8.84 -22.02 2.61
N VAL A 50 -8.44 -20.78 2.30
CA VAL A 50 -9.18 -19.92 1.36
C VAL A 50 -9.13 -20.49 -0.05
N ALA A 51 -7.95 -20.85 -0.54
CA ALA A 51 -7.79 -21.35 -1.91
C ALA A 51 -8.54 -22.68 -2.15
N ASP A 52 -8.52 -23.63 -1.19
CA ASP A 52 -9.30 -24.87 -1.23
C ASP A 52 -10.80 -24.59 -1.28
N ALA A 53 -11.28 -23.59 -0.53
CA ALA A 53 -12.69 -23.21 -0.54
C ALA A 53 -13.09 -22.68 -1.91
N LEU A 54 -12.33 -21.75 -2.49
CA LEU A 54 -12.58 -21.22 -3.84
C LEU A 54 -12.51 -22.32 -4.90
N TYR A 55 -11.46 -23.14 -4.86
CA TYR A 55 -11.26 -24.23 -5.82
C TYR A 55 -12.42 -25.24 -5.80
N ARG A 56 -12.95 -25.58 -4.61
CA ARG A 56 -14.13 -26.44 -4.48
C ARG A 56 -15.40 -25.76 -4.96
N LEU A 57 -15.58 -24.46 -4.68
CA LEU A 57 -16.74 -23.69 -5.18
C LEU A 57 -16.74 -23.61 -6.72
N GLU A 58 -15.57 -23.64 -7.35
CA GLU A 58 -15.42 -23.69 -8.81
C GLU A 58 -15.46 -25.11 -9.40
N GLY A 59 -15.77 -26.13 -8.59
CA GLY A 59 -15.97 -27.51 -9.03
C GLY A 59 -14.69 -28.34 -9.14
N GLY A 60 -13.62 -27.96 -8.43
CA GLY A 60 -12.33 -28.66 -8.48
C GLY A 60 -11.48 -28.29 -9.69
N GLN A 61 -11.67 -27.07 -10.21
CA GLN A 61 -10.89 -26.46 -11.28
C GLN A 61 -10.95 -24.92 -11.13
N TRP A 62 -10.03 -24.18 -11.73
CA TRP A 62 -10.08 -22.71 -11.78
C TRP A 62 -10.94 -22.23 -12.96
N LEU A 63 -12.26 -22.40 -12.84
CA LEU A 63 -13.22 -22.01 -13.88
C LEU A 63 -13.11 -20.52 -14.26
N LEU A 64 -12.80 -19.68 -13.28
CA LEU A 64 -12.70 -18.24 -13.46
C LEU A 64 -11.32 -17.77 -13.95
N LYS A 65 -10.36 -18.68 -14.17
CA LYS A 65 -8.99 -18.38 -14.64
C LYS A 65 -8.97 -17.51 -15.90
N ASP A 66 -9.77 -17.91 -16.89
CA ASP A 66 -9.84 -17.29 -18.22
C ASP A 66 -11.18 -16.60 -18.50
N HIS A 67 -12.09 -16.57 -17.53
CA HIS A 67 -13.41 -15.96 -17.68
C HIS A 67 -13.29 -14.46 -18.05
N TRP A 68 -14.05 -14.01 -19.06
CA TRP A 68 -13.92 -12.67 -19.66
C TRP A 68 -14.02 -11.52 -18.65
N PHE A 69 -14.80 -11.70 -17.58
CA PHE A 69 -14.99 -10.68 -16.55
C PHE A 69 -13.75 -10.54 -15.65
N THR A 70 -13.16 -11.65 -15.20
CA THR A 70 -11.97 -11.65 -14.33
C THR A 70 -10.71 -11.33 -15.13
N SER A 71 -10.55 -11.90 -16.33
CA SER A 71 -9.36 -11.74 -17.19
C SER A 71 -9.40 -10.47 -18.06
N GLY A 72 -10.58 -10.07 -18.54
CA GLY A 72 -10.77 -8.90 -19.39
C GLY A 72 -11.09 -7.64 -18.59
N VAL A 73 -12.23 -7.61 -17.90
CA VAL A 73 -12.72 -6.39 -17.23
C VAL A 73 -11.85 -6.05 -16.02
N ILE A 74 -11.78 -6.92 -15.02
CA ILE A 74 -11.07 -6.57 -13.79
C ILE A 74 -9.57 -6.52 -14.02
N HIS A 75 -9.01 -7.53 -14.67
CA HIS A 75 -7.56 -7.63 -14.85
C HIS A 75 -7.00 -6.65 -15.90
N ARG A 76 -7.60 -6.56 -17.08
CA ARG A 76 -7.07 -5.69 -18.15
C ARG A 76 -7.57 -4.26 -18.03
N VAL A 77 -8.89 -4.05 -18.01
CA VAL A 77 -9.47 -2.68 -17.96
C VAL A 77 -9.15 -2.01 -16.63
N GLY A 78 -9.26 -2.74 -15.51
CA GLY A 78 -8.89 -2.22 -14.20
C GLY A 78 -7.44 -1.75 -14.12
N LYS A 79 -6.49 -2.53 -14.67
CA LYS A 79 -5.09 -2.13 -14.75
C LYS A 79 -4.90 -0.85 -15.58
N TRP A 80 -5.52 -0.77 -16.75
CA TRP A 80 -5.48 0.43 -17.58
C TRP A 80 -6.03 1.66 -16.88
N LEU A 81 -7.15 1.52 -16.16
CA LEU A 81 -7.75 2.61 -15.40
C LEU A 81 -6.81 3.12 -14.30
N SER A 82 -6.19 2.20 -13.55
CA SER A 82 -5.20 2.58 -12.53
C SER A 82 -3.98 3.27 -13.15
N THR A 83 -3.45 2.73 -14.26
CA THR A 83 -2.33 3.35 -14.99
C THR A 83 -2.70 4.73 -15.52
N ALA A 84 -3.88 4.90 -16.11
CA ALA A 84 -4.36 6.20 -16.59
C ALA A 84 -4.51 7.20 -15.44
N GLY A 85 -5.00 6.77 -14.28
CA GLY A 85 -5.02 7.57 -13.06
C GLY A 85 -3.62 7.99 -12.62
N ALA A 86 -2.66 7.07 -12.60
CA ALA A 86 -1.28 7.35 -12.21
C ALA A 86 -0.61 8.36 -13.17
N VAL A 87 -0.79 8.18 -14.48
CA VAL A 87 -0.32 9.12 -15.50
C VAL A 87 -0.97 10.49 -15.34
N SER A 88 -2.28 10.53 -15.06
CA SER A 88 -2.99 11.80 -14.81
C SER A 88 -2.42 12.53 -13.60
N VAL A 89 -2.15 11.83 -12.50
CA VAL A 89 -1.51 12.41 -11.31
C VAL A 89 -0.11 12.93 -11.64
N LEU A 90 0.69 12.18 -12.40
CA LEU A 90 2.02 12.62 -12.83
C LEU A 90 1.96 13.91 -13.66
N VAL A 91 1.07 13.96 -14.66
CA VAL A 91 0.87 15.17 -15.48
C VAL A 91 0.42 16.35 -14.62
N LEU A 92 -0.54 16.14 -13.71
CA LEU A 92 -0.98 17.19 -12.78
C LEU A 92 0.16 17.66 -11.85
N ALA A 93 1.02 16.75 -11.39
CA ALA A 93 2.20 17.11 -10.60
C ALA A 93 3.12 18.03 -11.41
N LEU A 94 3.47 17.65 -12.65
CA LEU A 94 4.29 18.48 -13.54
C LEU A 94 3.65 19.85 -13.77
N VAL A 95 2.37 19.89 -14.13
CA VAL A 95 1.63 21.15 -14.34
C VAL A 95 1.63 22.03 -13.09
N ALA A 96 1.51 21.44 -11.89
CA ALA A 96 1.55 22.19 -10.64
C ALA A 96 2.90 22.88 -10.39
N TRP A 97 4.00 22.31 -10.89
CA TRP A 97 5.32 22.95 -10.85
C TRP A 97 5.42 24.14 -11.79
N TYR A 98 4.81 24.09 -12.97
CA TYR A 98 4.82 25.20 -13.94
C TYR A 98 3.81 26.31 -13.65
N ARG A 99 2.67 26.02 -13.01
CA ARG A 99 1.58 27.01 -12.81
C ARG A 99 1.60 27.61 -11.39
N PRO A 100 1.80 28.94 -11.23
CA PRO A 100 1.82 29.59 -9.92
C PRO A 100 0.53 29.39 -9.09
N ARG A 101 -0.63 29.28 -9.75
CA ARG A 101 -1.93 29.05 -9.09
C ARG A 101 -2.03 27.70 -8.38
N LEU A 102 -1.18 26.73 -8.71
CA LEU A 102 -1.21 25.37 -8.17
C LEU A 102 -0.07 25.09 -7.18
N ARG A 103 0.61 26.13 -6.67
CA ARG A 103 1.76 26.00 -5.77
C ARG A 103 1.49 25.13 -4.54
N VAL A 104 0.28 25.22 -3.98
CA VAL A 104 -0.13 24.42 -2.81
C VAL A 104 -0.22 22.92 -3.11
N LEU A 105 -0.42 22.53 -4.37
CA LEU A 105 -0.58 21.14 -4.79
C LEU A 105 0.72 20.49 -5.27
N ARG A 106 1.83 21.23 -5.42
CA ARG A 106 3.11 20.71 -5.92
C ARG A 106 3.59 19.48 -5.16
N TRP A 107 3.83 19.64 -3.86
CA TRP A 107 4.32 18.54 -3.02
C TRP A 107 3.29 17.42 -2.85
N PRO A 108 1.99 17.69 -2.60
CA PRO A 108 0.98 16.63 -2.55
C PRO A 108 0.87 15.78 -3.82
N LEU A 109 0.89 16.41 -5.00
CA LEU A 109 0.81 15.68 -6.27
C LEU A 109 2.12 14.94 -6.59
N THR A 110 3.28 15.55 -6.32
CA THR A 110 4.58 14.86 -6.45
C THR A 110 4.68 13.68 -5.50
N TYR A 111 4.21 13.82 -4.25
CA TYR A 111 4.12 12.73 -3.29
C TYR A 111 3.24 11.59 -3.80
N LEU A 112 2.05 11.90 -4.32
CA LEU A 112 1.11 10.90 -4.79
C LEU A 112 1.68 10.15 -6.01
N ALA A 113 2.24 10.87 -6.98
CA ALA A 113 2.90 10.28 -8.15
C ALA A 113 4.07 9.37 -7.74
N ALA A 114 4.96 9.85 -6.87
CA ALA A 114 6.10 9.08 -6.38
C ALA A 114 5.67 7.85 -5.59
N SER A 115 4.64 7.97 -4.74
CA SER A 115 4.13 6.86 -3.94
C SER A 115 3.56 5.76 -4.81
N ILE A 116 2.77 6.10 -5.82
CA ILE A 116 2.19 5.12 -6.74
C ILE A 116 3.31 4.39 -7.50
N ALA A 117 4.20 5.15 -8.14
CA ALA A 117 5.29 4.59 -8.95
C ALA A 117 6.24 3.71 -8.12
N LEU A 118 6.65 4.18 -6.94
CA LEU A 118 7.60 3.45 -6.10
C LEU A 118 6.96 2.20 -5.49
N SER A 119 5.70 2.27 -5.09
CA SER A 119 4.98 1.12 -4.53
C SER A 119 4.82 0.00 -5.55
N THR A 120 4.35 0.30 -6.76
CA THR A 120 4.20 -0.72 -7.82
C THR A 120 5.54 -1.28 -8.28
N SER A 121 6.59 -0.45 -8.29
CA SER A 121 7.95 -0.88 -8.65
C SER A 121 8.54 -1.79 -7.58
N LEU A 122 8.41 -1.44 -6.30
CA LEU A 122 8.89 -2.27 -5.19
C LEU A 122 8.18 -3.62 -5.14
N VAL A 123 6.85 -3.65 -5.33
CA VAL A 123 6.13 -4.92 -5.41
C VAL A 123 6.61 -5.77 -6.59
N SER A 124 6.83 -5.15 -7.76
CA SER A 124 7.32 -5.87 -8.94
C SER A 124 8.75 -6.40 -8.76
N LEU A 125 9.61 -5.61 -8.12
CA LEU A 125 10.98 -6.01 -7.78
C LEU A 125 10.99 -7.16 -6.78
N LEU A 126 10.23 -7.03 -5.68
CA LEU A 126 10.08 -8.10 -4.69
C LEU A 126 9.58 -9.37 -5.37
N LYS A 127 8.56 -9.27 -6.23
CA LYS A 127 8.04 -10.39 -7.00
C LYS A 127 9.08 -11.07 -7.89
N SER A 128 10.00 -10.31 -8.48
CA SER A 128 11.08 -10.87 -9.29
C SER A 128 12.15 -11.59 -8.45
N TRP A 129 12.25 -11.29 -7.15
CA TRP A 129 13.24 -11.87 -6.24
C TRP A 129 12.66 -13.00 -5.39
N THR A 130 11.37 -12.97 -5.10
CA THR A 130 10.70 -13.98 -4.29
C THR A 130 10.21 -15.12 -5.17
N ALA A 131 10.64 -16.33 -4.84
CA ALA A 131 10.41 -17.51 -5.64
C ALA A 131 9.18 -18.31 -5.15
N MET A 132 8.00 -17.69 -5.09
CA MET A 132 6.74 -18.36 -4.71
C MET A 132 5.91 -18.71 -5.93
N ASP A 133 5.26 -19.86 -5.89
CA ASP A 133 4.37 -20.30 -6.98
C ASP A 133 2.94 -19.77 -6.86
N CYS A 134 2.28 -19.64 -8.00
CA CYS A 134 0.86 -19.32 -8.07
C CYS A 134 0.02 -20.56 -7.68
N PRO A 135 -1.12 -20.40 -7.00
CA PRO A 135 -2.01 -21.52 -6.66
C PRO A 135 -2.37 -22.40 -7.87
N TRP A 136 -2.67 -21.82 -9.04
CA TRP A 136 -3.04 -22.57 -10.24
C TRP A 136 -1.94 -23.47 -10.81
N ASP A 137 -0.69 -23.31 -10.36
CA ASP A 137 0.47 -24.06 -10.85
C ASP A 137 0.75 -25.22 -9.89
N LEU A 138 0.18 -25.20 -8.69
CA LEU A 138 0.38 -26.22 -7.68
C LEU A 138 -0.42 -27.50 -7.99
N SER A 139 0.21 -28.64 -7.77
CA SER A 139 -0.39 -29.98 -7.90
C SER A 139 -1.67 -30.14 -7.10
N ARG A 140 -1.76 -29.49 -5.93
CA ARG A 140 -2.98 -29.43 -5.09
C ARG A 140 -4.19 -28.87 -5.83
N TYR A 141 -4.00 -27.97 -6.80
CA TYR A 141 -5.06 -27.27 -7.52
C TYR A 141 -5.02 -27.56 -9.04
N GLY A 142 -4.61 -28.78 -9.42
CA GLY A 142 -4.61 -29.24 -10.81
C GLY A 142 -3.39 -28.82 -11.64
N GLY A 143 -2.39 -28.19 -11.03
CA GLY A 143 -1.10 -27.88 -11.65
C GLY A 143 -0.07 -29.00 -11.54
N THR A 144 1.21 -28.66 -11.73
CA THR A 144 2.33 -29.62 -11.75
C THR A 144 3.41 -29.35 -10.70
N GLN A 145 3.41 -28.16 -10.09
CA GLN A 145 4.43 -27.73 -9.13
C GLN A 145 4.09 -28.20 -7.71
N GLN A 146 5.13 -28.50 -6.92
CA GLN A 146 4.97 -28.72 -5.48
C GLN A 146 4.94 -27.38 -4.75
N MET A 147 4.19 -27.30 -3.66
CA MET A 147 4.16 -26.09 -2.85
C MET A 147 5.47 -26.01 -2.05
N ILE A 148 6.26 -24.98 -2.32
CA ILE A 148 7.47 -24.64 -1.57
C ILE A 148 7.23 -23.29 -0.90
N GLY A 149 7.41 -23.23 0.42
CA GLY A 149 7.17 -22.04 1.21
C GLY A 149 8.13 -20.89 0.89
N LEU A 150 7.76 -19.64 1.26
CA LEU A 150 8.54 -18.44 0.93
C LEU A 150 9.97 -18.47 1.49
N PHE A 151 10.16 -19.12 2.65
CA PHE A 151 11.45 -19.23 3.32
C PHE A 151 12.10 -20.61 3.14
N GLU A 152 11.51 -21.47 2.32
CA GLU A 152 12.04 -22.81 2.06
C GLU A 152 13.00 -22.79 0.86
N SER A 153 14.03 -23.64 0.91
CA SER A 153 14.97 -23.80 -0.18
C SER A 153 14.29 -24.48 -1.38
N ARG A 154 14.41 -23.87 -2.55
CA ARG A 154 13.92 -24.44 -3.82
C ARG A 154 14.91 -25.35 -4.52
N HIS A 155 16.14 -25.47 -4.01
CA HIS A 155 17.19 -26.32 -4.60
C HIS A 155 17.39 -26.11 -6.12
N GLY A 156 17.27 -24.87 -6.59
CA GLY A 156 17.43 -24.51 -8.01
C GLY A 156 16.17 -24.63 -8.88
N ILE A 157 15.04 -25.07 -8.33
CA ILE A 157 13.76 -25.14 -9.06
C ILE A 157 13.20 -23.72 -9.26
N ALA A 158 12.95 -23.36 -10.52
CA ALA A 158 12.36 -22.07 -10.88
C ALA A 158 10.97 -21.88 -10.25
N ALA A 159 10.59 -20.63 -9.99
CA ALA A 159 9.26 -20.27 -9.51
C ALA A 159 8.51 -19.45 -10.55
N SER A 160 7.18 -19.51 -10.50
CA SER A 160 6.32 -18.61 -11.29
C SER A 160 6.33 -17.16 -10.80
N GLY A 161 6.82 -16.92 -9.57
CA GLY A 161 7.03 -15.58 -8.99
C GLY A 161 5.72 -14.86 -8.74
N CYS A 162 4.93 -15.36 -7.79
CA CYS A 162 3.56 -14.90 -7.56
C CYS A 162 3.35 -14.12 -6.25
N PHE A 163 4.33 -14.13 -5.34
CA PHE A 163 4.36 -13.28 -4.16
C PHE A 163 5.25 -12.07 -4.44
N PRO A 164 4.98 -10.87 -3.92
CA PRO A 164 3.65 -10.36 -3.62
C PRO A 164 2.82 -10.16 -4.90
N ALA A 165 1.52 -9.93 -4.74
CA ALA A 165 0.56 -9.76 -5.84
C ALA A 165 0.73 -8.42 -6.61
N GLY A 166 1.50 -8.47 -7.70
CA GLY A 166 1.75 -7.31 -8.57
C GLY A 166 0.52 -6.68 -9.21
N HIS A 167 -0.56 -7.44 -9.45
CA HIS A 167 -1.81 -6.84 -9.96
C HIS A 167 -2.58 -6.10 -8.87
N ALA A 168 -2.65 -6.66 -7.66
CA ALA A 168 -3.32 -6.01 -6.54
C ALA A 168 -2.62 -4.71 -6.12
N SER A 169 -1.29 -4.65 -6.23
CA SER A 169 -0.53 -3.43 -5.91
C SER A 169 -0.90 -2.24 -6.80
N ALA A 170 -1.35 -2.45 -8.04
CA ALA A 170 -1.86 -1.37 -8.88
C ALA A 170 -3.10 -0.68 -8.28
N GLY A 171 -3.90 -1.39 -7.47
CA GLY A 171 -5.01 -0.82 -6.71
C GLY A 171 -4.54 -0.28 -5.35
N TYR A 172 -3.80 -1.08 -4.59
CA TYR A 172 -3.34 -0.71 -3.25
C TYR A 172 -2.38 0.49 -3.24
N ALA A 173 -1.66 0.77 -4.34
CA ALA A 173 -0.82 1.98 -4.46
C ALA A 173 -1.60 3.27 -4.17
N TRP A 174 -2.92 3.28 -4.41
CA TRP A 174 -3.80 4.42 -4.16
C TRP A 174 -4.12 4.66 -2.68
N VAL A 175 -3.72 3.78 -1.74
CA VAL A 175 -3.79 4.10 -0.30
C VAL A 175 -2.96 5.34 0.05
N ALA A 176 -2.01 5.75 -0.81
CA ALA A 176 -1.32 7.02 -0.72
C ALA A 176 -2.27 8.24 -0.71
N LEU A 177 -3.48 8.12 -1.26
CA LEU A 177 -4.51 9.16 -1.16
C LEU A 177 -4.89 9.47 0.29
N TYR A 178 -4.82 8.49 1.20
CA TYR A 178 -5.05 8.71 2.64
C TYR A 178 -4.11 9.78 3.19
N PHE A 179 -2.81 9.64 2.93
CA PHE A 179 -1.77 10.54 3.42
C PHE A 179 -1.76 11.88 2.67
N CYS A 180 -2.07 11.87 1.37
CA CYS A 180 -2.29 13.10 0.61
C CYS A 180 -3.47 13.91 1.18
N ALA A 181 -4.59 13.25 1.48
CA ALA A 181 -5.74 13.86 2.15
C ALA A 181 -5.41 14.30 3.57
N LEU A 182 -4.58 13.54 4.30
CA LEU A 182 -4.12 13.94 5.63
C LEU A 182 -3.33 15.25 5.60
N ALA A 183 -2.54 15.51 4.55
CA ALA A 183 -1.80 16.76 4.37
C ALA A 183 -2.68 17.92 3.88
N LEU A 184 -3.66 17.65 3.01
CA LEU A 184 -4.46 18.69 2.35
C LEU A 184 -5.78 19.01 3.04
N ARG A 185 -6.60 17.97 3.30
CA ARG A 185 -7.96 18.07 3.84
C ARG A 185 -8.27 16.81 4.67
N PRO A 186 -7.87 16.77 5.96
CA PRO A 186 -7.95 15.57 6.79
C PRO A 186 -9.33 14.93 6.90
N ALA A 187 -10.41 15.68 6.66
CA ALA A 187 -11.79 15.15 6.62
C ALA A 187 -11.97 14.03 5.57
N TRP A 188 -11.21 14.07 4.47
CA TRP A 188 -11.31 13.10 3.37
C TRP A 188 -10.40 11.89 3.52
N ARG A 189 -9.59 11.80 4.59
CA ARG A 189 -8.59 10.72 4.74
C ARG A 189 -9.21 9.33 4.71
N VAL A 190 -10.33 9.11 5.41
CA VAL A 190 -10.96 7.78 5.50
C VAL A 190 -11.62 7.37 4.17
N PRO A 191 -12.42 8.22 3.49
CA PRO A 191 -12.90 7.91 2.15
C PRO A 191 -11.75 7.63 1.15
N ALA A 192 -10.69 8.43 1.21
CA ALA A 192 -9.51 8.25 0.35
C ALA A 192 -8.78 6.92 0.59
N LEU A 193 -8.71 6.46 1.84
CA LEU A 193 -8.18 5.13 2.18
C LEU A 193 -9.03 4.03 1.57
N TRP A 194 -10.35 4.10 1.76
CA TRP A 194 -11.25 3.08 1.25
C TRP A 194 -11.25 2.97 -0.26
N LEU A 195 -11.03 4.07 -0.99
CA LEU A 195 -10.85 4.02 -2.43
C LEU A 195 -9.67 3.13 -2.84
N GLY A 196 -8.51 3.29 -2.19
CA GLY A 196 -7.32 2.48 -2.46
C GLY A 196 -7.49 1.01 -2.02
N ILE A 197 -8.08 0.79 -0.84
CA ILE A 197 -8.36 -0.55 -0.33
C ILE A 197 -9.35 -1.29 -1.24
N ALA A 198 -10.45 -0.66 -1.64
CA ALA A 198 -11.45 -1.27 -2.52
C ALA A 198 -10.87 -1.60 -3.90
N ALA A 199 -10.06 -0.69 -4.48
CA ALA A 199 -9.40 -0.95 -5.75
C ALA A 199 -8.44 -2.14 -5.67
N GLY A 200 -7.62 -2.22 -4.61
CA GLY A 200 -6.71 -3.33 -4.41
C GLY A 200 -7.41 -4.66 -4.11
N LEU A 201 -8.47 -4.65 -3.29
CA LEU A 201 -9.30 -5.83 -3.02
C LEU A 201 -10.00 -6.33 -4.28
N LEU A 202 -10.53 -5.44 -5.12
CA LEU A 202 -11.15 -5.82 -6.38
C LEU A 202 -10.17 -6.61 -7.27
N PHE A 203 -8.92 -6.13 -7.38
CA PHE A 203 -7.88 -6.84 -8.11
C PHE A 203 -7.45 -8.12 -7.41
N GLY A 204 -7.25 -8.09 -6.09
CA GLY A 204 -6.82 -9.24 -5.31
C GLY A 204 -7.82 -10.39 -5.36
N ILE A 205 -9.09 -10.12 -5.07
CA ILE A 205 -10.20 -11.10 -5.13
C ILE A 205 -10.29 -11.68 -6.54
N ALA A 206 -10.24 -10.86 -7.59
CA ALA A 206 -10.28 -11.37 -8.95
C ALA A 206 -9.09 -12.29 -9.28
N GLN A 207 -7.92 -12.07 -8.68
CA GLN A 207 -6.77 -12.95 -8.86
C GLN A 207 -6.84 -14.22 -8.01
N GLN A 208 -7.43 -14.15 -6.81
CA GLN A 208 -7.69 -15.33 -5.98
C GLN A 208 -8.71 -16.27 -6.64
N LEU A 209 -9.80 -15.72 -7.20
CA LEU A 209 -10.77 -16.48 -8.00
C LEU A 209 -10.15 -17.09 -9.27
N ARG A 210 -9.07 -16.51 -9.79
CA ARG A 210 -8.35 -17.12 -10.91
C ARG A 210 -7.38 -18.22 -10.48
N GLY A 211 -7.10 -18.35 -9.18
CA GLY A 211 -6.00 -19.17 -8.67
C GLY A 211 -4.62 -18.54 -8.90
N ALA A 212 -4.52 -17.24 -9.18
CA ALA A 212 -3.25 -16.58 -9.48
C ALA A 212 -2.47 -16.16 -8.23
N HIS A 213 -3.16 -15.90 -7.11
CA HIS A 213 -2.53 -15.42 -5.88
C HIS A 213 -3.20 -16.02 -4.65
N PHE A 214 -2.41 -16.27 -3.59
CA PHE A 214 -2.95 -16.49 -2.26
C PHE A 214 -3.29 -15.15 -1.59
N LEU A 215 -4.11 -15.19 -0.54
CA LEU A 215 -4.54 -13.99 0.18
C LEU A 215 -3.36 -13.26 0.84
N SER A 216 -2.35 -13.98 1.32
CA SER A 216 -1.12 -13.39 1.86
C SER A 216 -0.33 -12.58 0.83
N HIS A 217 -0.42 -12.92 -0.46
CA HIS A 217 0.25 -12.18 -1.53
C HIS A 217 -0.35 -10.78 -1.68
N ASP A 218 -1.67 -10.66 -1.52
CA ASP A 218 -2.40 -9.40 -1.52
C ASP A 218 -2.12 -8.59 -0.25
N LEU A 219 -2.09 -9.25 0.92
CA LEU A 219 -1.76 -8.63 2.20
C LEU A 219 -0.38 -7.95 2.16
N TRP A 220 0.65 -8.66 1.67
CA TRP A 220 1.99 -8.10 1.57
C TRP A 220 2.12 -7.01 0.50
N SER A 221 1.31 -7.08 -0.57
CA SER A 221 1.24 -5.99 -1.54
C SER A 221 0.68 -4.71 -0.91
N LEU A 222 -0.40 -4.83 -0.13
CA LEU A 222 -0.95 -3.71 0.64
C LEU A 222 0.07 -3.19 1.66
N ALA A 223 0.78 -4.07 2.37
CA ALA A 223 1.81 -3.69 3.34
C ALA A 223 2.93 -2.86 2.71
N VAL A 224 3.46 -3.29 1.55
CA VAL A 224 4.47 -2.55 0.79
C VAL A 224 3.94 -1.20 0.32
N CYS A 225 2.72 -1.15 -0.22
CA CYS A 225 2.10 0.10 -0.68
C CYS A 225 1.89 1.08 0.48
N TRP A 226 1.36 0.60 1.61
CA TRP A 226 1.14 1.41 2.81
C TRP A 226 2.44 1.91 3.41
N GLY A 227 3.44 1.05 3.58
CA GLY A 227 4.75 1.41 4.13
C GLY A 227 5.49 2.43 3.26
N THR A 228 5.45 2.25 1.94
CA THR A 228 6.03 3.20 0.97
C THR A 228 5.33 4.55 1.03
N ALA A 229 3.99 4.55 1.02
CA ALA A 229 3.19 5.76 1.11
C ALA A 229 3.43 6.51 2.44
N LEU A 230 3.54 5.79 3.56
CA LEU A 230 3.87 6.36 4.86
C LEU A 230 5.26 6.98 4.87
N ALA A 231 6.27 6.26 4.38
CA ALA A 231 7.65 6.73 4.35
C ALA A 231 7.78 8.02 3.53
N LEU A 232 7.22 8.04 2.32
CA LEU A 232 7.22 9.24 1.48
C LEU A 232 6.40 10.38 2.09
N TYR A 233 5.33 10.09 2.82
CA TYR A 233 4.55 11.11 3.52
C TYR A 233 5.43 11.78 4.58
N CYS A 234 6.14 10.98 5.39
CA CYS A 234 7.07 11.47 6.41
C CYS A 234 8.18 12.35 5.83
N VAL A 235 8.71 12.02 4.65
CA VAL A 235 9.81 12.75 4.00
C VAL A 235 9.32 14.01 3.27
N MET A 236 8.17 13.94 2.59
CA MET A 236 7.74 14.97 1.63
C MET A 236 6.66 15.91 2.18
N LEU A 237 5.76 15.41 3.02
CA LEU A 237 4.53 16.11 3.42
C LEU A 237 4.43 16.37 4.92
N ALA A 238 5.02 15.52 5.77
CA ALA A 238 5.06 15.69 7.21
C ALA A 238 6.09 16.78 7.57
N ARG A 239 5.77 18.04 7.27
CA ARG A 239 6.57 19.15 7.78
C ARG A 239 6.41 19.19 9.31
N PRO A 240 7.52 19.36 10.07
CA PRO A 240 7.41 19.70 11.48
C PRO A 240 6.60 20.99 11.61
N HIS A 241 5.87 21.12 12.70
CA HIS A 241 5.18 22.34 13.11
C HIS A 241 6.22 23.47 13.38
N ARG A 242 6.88 23.98 12.35
CA ARG A 242 7.84 25.09 12.39
C ARG A 242 7.29 26.22 11.54
N ALA A 243 6.35 26.95 12.12
CA ALA A 243 6.05 28.36 11.84
C ALA A 243 4.75 28.71 12.57
N ASN A 244 4.86 29.23 13.80
CA ASN A 244 3.86 30.16 14.39
C ASN A 244 4.31 30.76 15.74
N VAL A 245 5.44 30.34 16.31
CA VAL A 245 5.97 30.98 17.54
C VAL A 245 6.88 32.18 17.24
N VAL A 246 7.51 32.26 16.06
CA VAL A 246 8.47 33.35 15.75
C VAL A 246 7.78 34.66 15.35
N VAL A 247 6.50 34.63 14.94
CA VAL A 247 5.78 35.83 14.48
C VAL A 247 5.09 36.60 15.63
N LEU A 248 4.93 35.98 16.81
CA LEU A 248 4.32 36.65 17.97
C LEU A 248 5.32 37.34 18.91
N GLN A 249 6.63 37.23 18.67
CA GLN A 249 7.65 37.93 19.48
C GLN A 249 8.27 39.17 18.80
N SER A 250 7.95 39.45 17.54
CA SER A 250 8.43 40.64 16.84
C SER A 250 7.40 41.78 16.76
N GLY A 251 6.25 41.65 17.43
CA GLY A 251 5.13 42.60 17.35
C GLY A 251 4.99 43.59 18.53
N ASP A 252 5.61 43.31 19.68
CA ASP A 252 5.41 44.10 20.92
C ASP A 252 6.71 44.73 21.43
N ALA A 253 7.46 45.38 20.54
CA ALA A 253 8.58 46.26 20.93
C ALA A 253 8.73 47.41 19.93
N ALA A 254 7.77 48.34 19.96
CA ALA A 254 7.90 49.69 19.43
C ALA A 254 7.09 50.64 20.32
#